data_AF-A0AA95HD00-F1
#
_entry.id   AF-A0AA95HD00-F1
#
_cell.length_a   1.000
_cell.length_b   1.000
_cell.length_c   1.000
_cell.angle_alpha   90.00
_cell.angle_beta   90.00
_cell.angle_gamma   90.00
#
_symmetry.space_group_name_H-M   'P 1'
#
loop_
_entity.id
_entity.type
_entity.pdbx_description
1 polymer ?
#
loop_
_entity_poly.entity_id
_entity_poly.type
_entity_poly.pdbx_seq_one_letter_code
_entity_poly.pdbx_strand_id
1 'polypeptide(L)'
;MQVAPPKRTQDKIAGILSAYDDLIENNKRRIALLENMAEELYREWFVRFRFPGWREAKFEKGIPKGWENKRFDDFCTLQRGYDLPDADIEPGDFPVVASTSIKAFHKEFKVKPPIVATGRSGSLGTVQFIQKQAWPLNTCLFVKDFKGNSPYLVYFILKAMR
;
A
#
# COMPACT_ATOMS: atom_id res chain seq x y z
N MET A 1 30.83 29.76 19.76
CA MET A 1 31.61 29.11 18.69
C MET A 1 31.59 27.62 18.97
N GLN A 2 30.90 26.81 18.17
CA GLN A 2 30.80 25.36 18.40
C GLN A 2 32.14 24.73 18.00
N VAL A 3 32.89 24.22 18.98
CA VAL A 3 34.18 23.56 18.74
C VAL A 3 33.91 22.12 18.30
N ALA A 4 34.40 21.75 17.12
CA ALA A 4 34.25 20.38 16.61
C ALA A 4 35.00 19.38 17.51
N PRO A 5 34.49 18.14 17.68
CA PRO A 5 35.17 17.12 18.47
C PRO A 5 36.56 16.77 17.90
N PRO A 6 37.48 16.18 18.67
CA PRO A 6 38.75 15.68 18.15
C PRO A 6 38.54 14.68 16.99
N LYS A 7 39.47 14.65 16.02
CA LYS A 7 39.36 13.79 14.82
C LYS A 7 39.05 12.33 15.14
N ARG A 8 39.69 11.74 16.15
CA ARG A 8 39.43 10.36 16.60
C ARG A 8 37.97 10.14 17.04
N THR A 9 37.36 11.15 17.65
CA THR A 9 35.95 11.11 18.04
C THR A 9 35.05 11.24 16.81
N GLN A 10 35.39 12.10 15.87
CA GLN A 10 34.69 12.21 14.59
C GLN A 10 34.74 10.90 13.79
N ASP A 11 35.90 10.25 13.69
CA ASP A 11 36.08 8.98 12.97
C ASP A 11 35.24 7.85 13.61
N LYS A 12 35.16 7.81 14.95
CA LYS A 12 34.30 6.87 15.67
C LYS A 12 32.81 7.14 15.41
N ILE A 13 32.40 8.41 15.47
CA ILE A 13 31.01 8.81 15.19
C ILE A 13 30.65 8.44 13.75
N ALA A 14 31.51 8.77 12.78
CA ALA A 14 31.32 8.43 11.38
C ALA A 14 31.22 6.93 11.17
N GLY A 15 32.11 6.13 11.76
CA GLY A 15 32.06 4.67 11.66
C GLY A 15 30.76 4.08 12.22
N ILE A 16 30.25 4.60 13.33
CA ILE A 16 28.97 4.16 13.91
C ILE A 16 27.81 4.54 12.98
N LEU A 17 27.76 5.79 12.49
CA LEU A 17 26.69 6.26 11.62
C LEU A 17 26.68 5.52 10.28
N SER A 18 27.84 5.31 9.66
CA SER A 18 27.96 4.56 8.40
C SER A 18 27.47 3.11 8.56
N ALA A 19 27.75 2.47 9.69
CA ALA A 19 27.22 1.12 9.95
C ALA A 19 25.68 1.11 10.02
N TYR A 20 25.05 2.14 10.57
CA TYR A 20 23.59 2.27 10.55
C TYR A 20 23.05 2.57 9.15
N ASP A 21 23.72 3.43 8.39
CA ASP A 21 23.35 3.74 7.00
C ASP A 21 23.36 2.48 6.13
N ASP A 22 24.38 1.62 6.27
CA ASP A 22 24.48 0.34 5.58
C ASP A 22 23.32 -0.60 5.92
N LEU A 23 22.94 -0.66 7.21
CA LEU A 23 21.79 -1.47 7.65
C LEU A 23 20.47 -0.92 7.11
N ILE A 24 20.28 0.39 7.09
CA ILE A 24 19.08 1.04 6.52
C ILE A 24 18.99 0.72 5.03
N GLU A 25 20.09 0.86 4.30
CA GLU A 25 20.15 0.60 2.87
C GLU A 25 19.88 -0.88 2.55
N ASN A 26 20.44 -1.81 3.33
CA ASN A 26 20.16 -3.24 3.18
C ASN A 26 18.66 -3.54 3.41
N ASN A 27 18.06 -2.96 4.45
CA ASN A 27 16.64 -3.13 4.72
C ASN A 27 15.75 -2.54 3.61
N LYS A 28 16.08 -1.36 3.07
CA LYS A 28 15.37 -0.78 1.91
C LYS A 28 15.39 -1.70 0.71
N ARG A 29 16.54 -2.31 0.39
CA ARG A 29 16.66 -3.29 -0.71
C ARG A 29 15.81 -4.54 -0.47
N ARG A 30 15.81 -5.06 0.76
CA ARG A 30 14.97 -6.20 1.15
C ARG A 30 13.48 -5.90 0.97
N ILE A 31 13.03 -4.72 1.40
CA ILE A 31 11.64 -4.27 1.25
C ILE A 31 11.27 -4.24 -0.24
N ALA A 32 12.07 -3.57 -1.07
CA ALA A 32 11.80 -3.47 -2.51
C ALA A 32 11.76 -4.85 -3.19
N LEU A 33 12.65 -5.77 -2.79
CA LEU A 33 12.66 -7.14 -3.33
C LEU A 33 11.39 -7.92 -2.94
N LEU A 34 10.95 -7.82 -1.68
CA LEU A 34 9.73 -8.47 -1.21
C LEU A 34 8.48 -7.90 -1.90
N GLU A 35 8.41 -6.59 -2.08
CA GLU A 35 7.30 -5.94 -2.79
C GLU A 35 7.22 -6.41 -4.25
N ASN A 36 8.37 -6.50 -4.94
CA ASN A 36 8.44 -7.01 -6.30
C ASN A 36 8.03 -8.48 -6.39
N MET A 37 8.49 -9.32 -5.45
CA MET A 37 8.09 -10.73 -5.40
C MET A 37 6.58 -10.89 -5.18
N ALA A 38 5.99 -10.09 -4.29
CA ALA A 38 4.55 -10.11 -4.04
C ALA A 38 3.74 -9.69 -5.28
N GLU A 39 4.20 -8.66 -6.01
CA GLU A 39 3.56 -8.24 -7.25
C GLU A 39 3.65 -9.30 -8.35
N GLU A 40 4.81 -9.93 -8.53
CA GLU A 40 4.96 -11.00 -9.51
C GLU A 40 4.12 -12.22 -9.15
N LEU A 41 4.12 -12.67 -7.89
CA LEU A 41 3.25 -13.76 -7.42
C LEU A 41 1.78 -13.46 -7.72
N TYR A 42 1.33 -12.23 -7.51
CA TYR A 42 -0.01 -11.83 -7.85
C TYR A 42 -0.28 -11.93 -9.37
N ARG A 43 0.60 -11.37 -10.20
CA ARG A 43 0.47 -11.43 -11.67
C ARG A 43 0.44 -12.87 -12.16
N GLU A 44 1.29 -13.72 -11.61
CA GLU A 44 1.29 -15.16 -11.86
C GLU A 44 -0.07 -15.78 -11.58
N TRP A 45 -0.62 -15.55 -10.39
CA TRP A 45 -1.79 -16.28 -9.92
C TRP A 45 -3.10 -15.76 -10.47
N PHE A 46 -3.25 -14.44 -10.61
CA PHE A 46 -4.55 -13.81 -10.90
C PHE A 46 -4.66 -13.23 -12.31
N VAL A 47 -3.54 -13.06 -13.03
CA VAL A 47 -3.54 -12.59 -14.43
C VAL A 47 -3.15 -13.71 -15.38
N ARG A 48 -2.10 -14.47 -15.04
CA ARG A 48 -1.61 -15.60 -15.86
C ARG A 48 -2.22 -16.94 -15.45
N PHE A 49 -3.02 -16.97 -14.37
CA PHE A 49 -3.65 -18.16 -13.80
C PHE A 49 -2.67 -19.31 -13.47
N ARG A 50 -1.43 -18.99 -13.11
CA ARG A 50 -0.36 -19.92 -12.71
C ARG A 50 -0.26 -20.08 -11.18
N PHE A 51 -1.40 -20.20 -10.51
CA PHE A 51 -1.49 -20.45 -9.06
C PHE A 51 -1.12 -21.89 -8.69
N PRO A 52 -0.75 -22.22 -7.45
CA PRO A 52 -0.40 -23.59 -7.06
C PRO A 52 -1.50 -24.60 -7.43
N GLY A 53 -1.14 -25.63 -8.19
CA GLY A 53 -2.11 -26.62 -8.71
C GLY A 53 -2.79 -26.24 -10.04
N TRP A 54 -2.45 -25.11 -10.67
CA TRP A 54 -3.10 -24.65 -11.91
C TRP A 54 -3.02 -25.65 -13.08
N ARG A 55 -2.01 -26.52 -13.11
CA ARG A 55 -1.83 -27.54 -14.17
C ARG A 55 -2.95 -28.59 -14.16
N GLU A 56 -3.53 -28.86 -13.01
CA GLU A 56 -4.61 -29.81 -12.81
C GLU A 56 -5.97 -29.11 -12.68
N ALA A 57 -5.96 -27.78 -12.56
CA ALA A 57 -7.17 -26.98 -12.46
C ALA A 57 -7.98 -27.04 -13.75
N LYS A 58 -9.30 -27.08 -13.60
CA LYS A 58 -10.23 -27.00 -14.73
C LYS A 58 -10.39 -25.55 -15.12
N PHE A 59 -10.41 -25.27 -16.41
CA PHE A 59 -10.71 -23.96 -16.96
C PHE A 59 -11.99 -24.02 -17.78
N GLU A 60 -12.82 -22.99 -17.65
CA GLU A 60 -14.06 -22.82 -18.40
C GLU A 60 -14.01 -21.44 -19.08
N LYS A 61 -14.15 -21.40 -20.41
CA LYS A 61 -14.07 -20.15 -21.20
C LYS A 61 -12.78 -19.32 -20.96
N GLY A 62 -11.66 -20.00 -20.67
CA GLY A 62 -10.35 -19.35 -20.48
C GLY A 62 -10.08 -18.80 -19.08
N ILE A 63 -10.98 -18.99 -18.13
CA ILE A 63 -10.79 -18.66 -16.71
C ILE A 63 -10.90 -19.91 -15.82
N PRO A 64 -10.31 -19.94 -14.62
CA PRO A 64 -10.41 -21.10 -13.73
C PRO A 64 -11.87 -21.40 -13.38
N LYS A 65 -12.22 -22.67 -13.28
CA LYS A 65 -13.57 -23.12 -12.91
C LYS A 65 -13.98 -22.51 -11.56
N GLY A 66 -15.18 -21.96 -11.50
CA GLY A 66 -15.72 -21.27 -10.32
C GLY A 66 -15.39 -19.77 -10.25
N TRP A 67 -14.58 -19.26 -11.20
CA TRP A 67 -14.40 -17.83 -11.37
C TRP A 67 -15.45 -17.27 -12.30
N GLU A 68 -15.79 -16.01 -12.09
CA GLU A 68 -16.78 -15.29 -12.88
C GLU A 68 -16.29 -13.88 -13.19
N ASN A 69 -16.63 -13.40 -14.38
CA ASN A 69 -16.39 -12.00 -14.75
C ASN A 69 -17.52 -11.14 -14.17
N LYS A 70 -17.17 -10.20 -13.30
CA LYS A 70 -18.12 -9.24 -12.71
C LYS A 70 -17.88 -7.83 -13.26
N ARG A 71 -18.93 -7.01 -13.23
CA ARG A 71 -18.75 -5.57 -13.34
C ARG A 71 -17.96 -5.07 -12.13
N PHE A 72 -17.22 -3.99 -12.30
CA PHE A 72 -16.41 -3.41 -11.22
C PHE A 72 -17.24 -3.10 -9.96
N ASP A 73 -18.45 -2.57 -10.14
CA ASP A 73 -19.35 -2.20 -9.04
C ASP A 73 -19.83 -3.41 -8.22
N ASP A 74 -19.87 -4.60 -8.84
CA ASP A 74 -20.20 -5.88 -8.19
C ASP A 74 -18.95 -6.55 -7.58
N PHE A 75 -17.76 -6.04 -7.90
CA PHE A 75 -16.47 -6.53 -7.42
C PHE A 75 -16.00 -5.77 -6.16
N CYS A 76 -16.12 -4.45 -6.13
CA CYS A 76 -15.91 -3.65 -4.93
C CYS A 76 -16.66 -2.32 -4.99
N THR A 77 -16.88 -1.71 -3.82
CA THR A 77 -17.47 -0.36 -3.73
C THR A 77 -16.42 0.63 -3.26
N LEU A 78 -16.12 1.62 -4.09
CA LEU A 78 -15.28 2.76 -3.74
C LEU A 78 -16.11 3.87 -3.08
N GLN A 79 -15.54 4.51 -2.07
CA GLN A 79 -16.12 5.68 -1.41
C GLN A 79 -15.09 6.81 -1.36
N ARG A 80 -15.54 8.05 -1.58
CA ARG A 80 -14.73 9.25 -1.31
C ARG A 80 -14.33 9.29 0.17
N GLY A 81 -13.07 9.63 0.42
CA GLY A 81 -12.61 9.88 1.78
C GLY A 81 -13.26 11.13 2.40
N TYR A 82 -12.78 11.49 3.58
CA TYR A 82 -13.36 12.51 4.44
C TYR A 82 -12.56 13.81 4.36
N ASP A 83 -13.24 14.93 4.52
CA ASP A 83 -12.58 16.23 4.64
C ASP A 83 -11.86 16.30 6.01
N LEU A 84 -10.61 16.76 6.00
CA LEU A 84 -9.82 17.09 7.19
C LEU A 84 -8.85 18.22 6.80
N PRO A 85 -9.23 19.48 7.05
CA PRO A 85 -8.37 20.64 6.81
C PRO A 85 -7.05 20.54 7.59
N ASP A 86 -5.98 21.14 7.04
CA ASP A 86 -4.64 21.06 7.64
C ASP A 86 -4.56 21.69 9.04
N ALA A 87 -5.40 22.70 9.30
CA ALA A 87 -5.52 23.35 10.59
C ALA A 87 -6.12 22.44 11.68
N ASP A 88 -6.88 21.42 11.29
CA ASP A 88 -7.56 20.48 12.20
C ASP A 88 -6.72 19.21 12.44
N ILE A 89 -5.56 19.08 11.78
CA ILE A 89 -4.67 17.94 11.98
C ILE A 89 -3.93 18.09 13.30
N GLU A 90 -4.45 17.41 14.31
CA GLU A 90 -3.78 17.27 15.61
C GLU A 90 -2.84 16.06 15.63
N PRO A 91 -1.65 16.14 16.25
CA PRO A 91 -0.71 15.02 16.35
C PRO A 91 -1.32 13.77 16.96
N GLY A 92 -1.02 12.61 16.36
CA GLY A 92 -1.44 11.30 16.86
C GLY A 92 -0.82 10.16 16.07
N ASP A 93 -1.40 8.96 16.20
CA ASP A 93 -0.83 7.73 15.64
C ASP A 93 -1.55 7.22 14.38
N PHE A 94 -2.69 7.83 14.00
CA PHE A 94 -3.48 7.34 12.87
C PHE A 94 -3.09 8.03 11.57
N PRO A 95 -2.63 7.28 10.55
CA PRO A 95 -2.25 7.87 9.28
C PRO A 95 -3.41 8.59 8.59
N VAL A 96 -3.11 9.78 8.05
CA VAL A 96 -3.97 10.54 7.14
C VAL A 96 -3.59 10.18 5.71
N VAL A 97 -4.46 9.46 5.01
CA VAL A 97 -4.18 8.86 3.69
C VAL A 97 -4.62 9.81 2.57
N ALA A 98 -3.66 10.40 1.85
CA ALA A 98 -3.92 11.18 0.65
C ALA A 98 -3.94 10.28 -0.60
N SER A 99 -4.08 10.86 -1.80
CA SER A 99 -4.17 10.12 -3.06
C SER A 99 -2.99 9.17 -3.33
N THR A 100 -1.77 9.57 -2.98
CA THR A 100 -0.54 8.84 -3.34
C THR A 100 0.36 8.47 -2.16
N SER A 101 0.12 9.05 -0.98
CA SER A 101 0.97 8.86 0.19
C SER A 101 0.20 9.07 1.49
N ILE A 102 0.87 8.77 2.60
CA ILE A 102 0.46 9.23 3.94
C ILE A 102 0.90 10.70 4.07
N LYS A 103 -0.08 11.60 4.28
CA LYS A 103 0.17 13.05 4.38
C LYS A 103 0.69 13.44 5.76
N ALA A 104 0.08 12.88 6.81
CA ALA A 104 0.34 13.21 8.21
C ALA A 104 -0.17 12.08 9.11
N PHE A 105 -0.10 12.28 10.42
CA PHE A 105 -0.78 11.45 11.40
C PHE A 105 -1.71 12.30 12.26
N HIS A 106 -2.87 11.75 12.58
CA HIS A 106 -3.93 12.39 13.33
C HIS A 106 -4.30 11.59 14.58
N LYS A 107 -4.84 12.27 15.60
CA LYS A 107 -5.31 11.65 16.84
C LYS A 107 -6.54 10.75 16.66
N GLU A 108 -7.31 10.94 15.60
CA GLU A 108 -8.52 10.15 15.29
C GLU A 108 -8.43 9.43 13.94
N PHE A 109 -9.25 8.40 13.76
CA PHE A 109 -9.40 7.67 12.50
C PHE A 109 -10.88 7.60 12.07
N LYS A 110 -11.11 7.35 10.78
CA LYS A 110 -12.46 7.14 10.22
C LYS A 110 -12.70 5.71 9.74
N VAL A 111 -11.64 4.99 9.39
CA VAL A 111 -11.74 3.67 8.76
C VAL A 111 -10.80 2.68 9.45
N LYS A 112 -11.28 1.45 9.65
CA LYS A 112 -10.50 0.33 10.21
C LYS A 112 -9.82 -0.45 9.07
N PRO A 113 -8.69 -1.14 9.35
CA PRO A 113 -8.04 -1.98 8.36
C PRO A 113 -8.88 -3.23 8.01
N PRO A 114 -8.64 -3.85 6.84
CA PRO A 114 -7.71 -3.43 5.79
C PRO A 114 -8.27 -2.29 4.93
N ILE A 115 -7.46 -1.29 4.64
CA ILE A 115 -7.86 -0.13 3.82
C ILE A 115 -7.10 -0.19 2.50
N VAL A 116 -7.84 -0.22 1.40
CA VAL A 116 -7.30 -0.09 0.05
C VAL A 116 -7.73 1.27 -0.49
N ALA A 117 -6.78 2.15 -0.77
CA ALA A 117 -7.05 3.52 -1.22
C ALA A 117 -6.34 3.82 -2.55
N THR A 118 -6.99 4.60 -3.41
CA THR A 118 -6.47 5.03 -4.72
C THR A 118 -6.77 6.51 -4.95
N GLY A 119 -5.98 7.17 -5.80
CA GLY A 119 -6.22 8.56 -6.20
C GLY A 119 -7.54 8.78 -6.95
N ARG A 120 -7.96 10.06 -7.05
CA ARG A 120 -9.17 10.51 -7.77
C ARG A 120 -8.80 11.14 -9.11
N SER A 121 -9.50 10.78 -10.19
CA SER A 121 -9.65 11.44 -11.52
C SER A 121 -8.43 12.03 -12.27
N GLY A 122 -7.23 11.99 -11.70
CA GLY A 122 -5.98 12.51 -12.28
C GLY A 122 -4.71 11.97 -11.61
N SER A 123 -4.84 11.38 -10.41
CA SER A 123 -3.79 10.59 -9.73
C SER A 123 -4.07 9.07 -9.78
N LEU A 124 -4.83 8.65 -10.80
CA LEU A 124 -5.10 7.24 -11.08
C LEU A 124 -3.76 6.53 -11.31
N GLY A 125 -3.40 5.60 -10.40
CA GLY A 125 -2.21 4.77 -10.59
C GLY A 125 -1.49 4.39 -9.30
N THR A 126 -1.61 5.18 -8.23
CA THR A 126 -1.07 4.78 -6.92
C THR A 126 -2.18 4.18 -6.07
N VAL A 127 -2.06 2.90 -5.77
CA VAL A 127 -2.93 2.20 -4.84
C VAL A 127 -2.14 1.91 -3.57
N GLN A 128 -2.71 2.28 -2.43
CA GLN A 128 -2.12 2.11 -1.11
C GLN A 128 -2.88 1.03 -0.34
N PHE A 129 -2.15 0.15 0.35
CA PHE A 129 -2.70 -0.86 1.24
C PHE A 129 -2.30 -0.54 2.68
N ILE A 130 -3.26 -0.19 3.53
CA ILE A 130 -3.01 0.23 4.91
C ILE A 130 -3.59 -0.81 5.86
N GLN A 131 -2.72 -1.38 6.70
CA GLN A 131 -3.07 -2.36 7.74
C GLN A 131 -3.30 -1.74 9.13
N LYS A 132 -3.41 -0.42 9.20
CA LYS A 132 -3.70 0.33 10.42
C LYS A 132 -5.03 1.08 10.27
N GLN A 133 -5.63 1.45 11.40
CA GLN A 133 -6.73 2.41 11.42
C GLN A 133 -6.25 3.73 10.84
N ALA A 134 -7.06 4.39 10.00
CA ALA A 134 -6.61 5.56 9.26
C ALA A 134 -7.75 6.54 8.96
N TRP A 135 -7.36 7.72 8.49
CA TRP A 135 -8.24 8.74 7.96
C TRP A 135 -7.99 8.94 6.45
N PRO A 136 -8.77 8.28 5.56
CA PRO A 136 -8.71 8.56 4.14
C PRO A 136 -9.21 9.96 3.84
N LEU A 137 -8.41 10.78 3.16
CA LEU A 137 -8.79 12.12 2.75
C LEU A 137 -9.74 12.10 1.56
N ASN A 138 -10.52 13.17 1.44
CA ASN A 138 -11.40 13.45 0.32
C ASN A 138 -10.72 13.47 -1.07
N THR A 139 -9.38 13.53 -1.11
CA THR A 139 -8.53 13.47 -2.30
C THR A 139 -8.31 12.04 -2.82
N CYS A 140 -8.65 11.02 -2.02
CA CYS A 140 -8.62 9.62 -2.42
C CYS A 140 -10.02 8.98 -2.41
N LEU A 141 -10.10 7.84 -3.10
CA LEU A 141 -11.18 6.87 -2.98
C LEU A 141 -10.64 5.68 -2.19
N PHE A 142 -11.39 5.17 -1.22
CA PHE A 142 -11.05 3.93 -0.52
C PHE A 142 -12.13 2.88 -0.74
N VAL A 143 -11.75 1.60 -0.66
CA VAL A 143 -12.69 0.48 -0.76
C VAL A 143 -13.52 0.42 0.52
N LYS A 144 -14.81 0.73 0.41
CA LYS A 144 -15.79 0.63 1.49
C LYS A 144 -16.27 -0.79 1.69
N ASP A 145 -16.46 -1.51 0.60
CA ASP A 145 -16.99 -2.88 0.58
C ASP A 145 -16.22 -3.71 -0.45
N PHE A 146 -15.66 -4.83 0.00
CA PHE A 146 -14.89 -5.76 -0.83
C PHE A 146 -15.78 -6.79 -1.55
N LYS A 147 -17.10 -6.82 -1.29
CA LYS A 147 -18.08 -7.74 -1.92
C LYS A 147 -17.68 -9.22 -1.82
N GLY A 148 -17.08 -9.60 -0.69
CA GLY A 148 -16.60 -10.96 -0.43
C GLY A 148 -15.23 -11.29 -1.05
N ASN A 149 -14.62 -10.37 -1.79
CA ASN A 149 -13.28 -10.56 -2.34
C ASN A 149 -12.20 -10.36 -1.27
N SER A 150 -11.06 -11.02 -1.46
CA SER A 150 -9.87 -10.76 -0.65
C SER A 150 -9.41 -9.30 -0.83
N PRO A 151 -9.08 -8.57 0.24
CA PRO A 151 -8.53 -7.22 0.15
C PRO A 151 -7.27 -7.13 -0.71
N TYR A 152 -6.43 -8.17 -0.69
CA TYR A 152 -5.25 -8.24 -1.55
C TYR A 152 -5.62 -8.37 -3.03
N LEU A 153 -6.64 -9.19 -3.35
CA LEU A 153 -7.14 -9.31 -4.72
C LEU A 153 -7.64 -7.95 -5.22
N VAL A 154 -8.47 -7.26 -4.42
CA VAL A 154 -8.97 -5.92 -4.78
C VAL A 154 -7.82 -4.92 -4.95
N TYR A 155 -6.87 -4.89 -4.02
CA TYR A 155 -5.68 -4.03 -4.10
C TYR A 155 -4.91 -4.21 -5.40
N PHE A 156 -4.57 -5.45 -5.74
CA PHE A 156 -3.76 -5.72 -6.91
C PHE A 156 -4.54 -5.59 -8.23
N ILE A 157 -5.85 -5.89 -8.25
CA ILE A 157 -6.71 -5.58 -9.40
C ILE A 157 -6.72 -4.06 -9.64
N LEU A 158 -6.96 -3.26 -8.60
CA LEU A 158 -6.92 -1.79 -8.71
C LEU A 158 -5.55 -1.29 -9.17
N LYS A 159 -4.46 -1.92 -8.70
CA LYS A 159 -3.09 -1.57 -9.11
C LYS A 159 -2.82 -1.91 -10.57
N ALA A 160 -3.46 -2.95 -11.10
CA ALA A 160 -3.32 -3.40 -12.49
C ALA A 160 -4.20 -2.61 -13.48
N MET A 161 -5.25 -1.91 -13.01
CA MET A 161 -6.14 -1.07 -13.82
C MET A 161 -5.52 0.27 -14.28
N ARG A 162 -4.20 0.30 -14.50
CA ARG A 162 -3.46 1.47 -15.01
C ARG A 162 -3.64 1.65 -16.52
#